data_AF-A0A962BID1-F1
#
_entry.id   AF-A0A962BID1-F1
#
_cell.length_a   1.000
_cell.length_b   1.000
_cell.length_c   1.000
_cell.angle_alpha   90.00
_cell.angle_beta   90.00
_cell.angle_gamma   90.00
#
_symmetry.space_group_name_H-M   'P 1'
#
loop_
_entity.id
_entity.type
_entity.pdbx_description
1 polymer ?
#
loop_
_entity_poly.entity_id
_entity_poly.type
_entity_poly.pdbx_seq_one_letter_code
_entity_poly.pdbx_strand_id
1 'polypeptide(L)'
;MPAFEFNALTADGRSEKGVLQADTVRAARSLLRDRGLNPLVVKEVDAAASVSQRGASSAALALMARQLATLVGAGLPIDEALSALA
;
A
#
# COMPACT_ATOMS: atom_id res chain seq x y z
N MET A 1 -10.21 14.23 12.83
CA MET A 1 -9.68 14.88 11.62
C MET A 1 -9.41 13.79 10.60
N PRO A 2 -9.97 13.88 9.37
CA PRO A 2 -9.79 12.87 8.34
C PRO A 2 -8.35 12.85 7.80
N ALA A 3 -7.91 11.65 7.42
CA ALA A 3 -6.62 11.44 6.78
C ALA A 3 -6.82 11.28 5.27
N PHE A 4 -5.93 11.89 4.47
CA PHE A 4 -5.94 11.83 3.02
C PHE A 4 -4.63 11.22 2.53
N GLU A 5 -4.73 10.17 1.74
CA GLU A 5 -3.59 9.67 0.96
C GLU A 5 -3.38 10.58 -0.24
N PHE A 6 -2.14 10.98 -0.45
CA PHE A 6 -1.77 11.81 -1.59
C PHE A 6 -0.64 11.16 -2.39
N ASN A 7 -0.69 11.38 -3.70
CA ASN A 7 0.43 11.20 -4.61
C ASN A 7 0.70 12.56 -5.23
N ALA A 8 1.87 13.13 -4.95
CA ALA A 8 2.28 14.44 -5.41
C ALA A 8 3.64 14.36 -6.10
N LEU A 9 3.89 15.26 -7.03
CA LEU A 9 5.14 15.35 -7.76
C LEU A 9 5.99 16.47 -7.15
N THR A 10 7.22 16.17 -6.76
CA THR A 10 8.21 17.17 -6.37
C THR A 10 8.66 17.97 -7.60
N ALA A 11 9.18 19.19 -7.40
CA ALA A 11 9.74 20.01 -8.48
C ALA A 11 10.83 19.28 -9.30
N ASP A 12 11.53 18.31 -8.69
CA ASP A 12 12.53 17.45 -9.33
C ASP A 12 11.96 16.30 -10.17
N GLY A 13 10.63 16.24 -10.36
CA GLY A 13 9.95 15.20 -11.13
C GLY A 13 9.83 13.85 -10.41
N ARG A 14 10.12 13.79 -9.11
CA ARG A 14 9.94 12.59 -8.28
C ARG A 14 8.50 12.52 -7.78
N SER A 15 7.91 11.32 -7.77
CA SER A 15 6.59 11.11 -7.19
C SER A 15 6.72 10.72 -5.72
N GLU A 16 6.10 11.49 -4.84
CA GLU A 16 6.01 11.25 -3.41
C GLU A 16 4.59 10.82 -3.04
N LYS A 17 4.52 9.72 -2.29
CA LYS A 17 3.27 9.18 -1.77
C LYS A 17 3.32 9.23 -0.26
N GLY A 18 2.23 9.67 0.36
CA GLY A 18 2.14 9.79 1.80
C GLY A 18 0.71 9.98 2.28
N VAL A 19 0.58 10.06 3.60
CA VAL A 19 -0.70 10.37 4.25
C VAL A 19 -0.59 11.76 4.87
N LEU A 20 -1.61 12.58 4.67
CA LEU A 20 -1.71 13.93 5.21
C LEU A 20 -3.05 14.08 5.93
N GLN A 21 -3.03 14.66 7.12
CA GLN A 21 -4.25 15.03 7.83
C GLN A 21 -4.68 16.43 7.39
N ALA A 22 -5.95 16.56 7.00
CA ALA A 22 -6.54 17.82 6.59
C ALA A 22 -8.04 17.80 6.88
N ASP A 23 -8.68 18.97 6.95
CA ASP A 23 -10.12 19.04 7.19
C ASP A 23 -10.96 18.81 5.93
N THR A 24 -10.38 19.04 4.74
CA THR A 24 -11.02 18.82 3.44
C THR A 24 -10.00 18.48 2.36
N VAL A 25 -10.45 17.91 1.23
CA VAL A 25 -9.62 17.65 0.04
C VAL A 25 -8.96 18.93 -0.50
N ARG A 26 -9.66 20.08 -0.43
CA ARG A 26 -9.11 21.39 -0.84
C ARG A 26 -7.97 21.82 0.09
N ALA A 27 -8.13 21.64 1.41
CA ALA A 27 -7.10 21.93 2.41
C ALA A 27 -5.89 20.98 2.26
N ALA A 28 -6.11 19.70 1.95
CA ALA A 28 -5.02 18.77 1.66
C ALA A 28 -4.20 19.22 0.43
N ARG A 29 -4.87 19.69 -0.63
CA ARG A 29 -4.21 20.22 -1.83
C ARG A 29 -3.45 21.53 -1.57
N SER A 30 -3.96 22.44 -0.73
CA SER A 30 -3.22 23.65 -0.36
C SER A 30 -1.96 23.31 0.42
N LEU A 31 -2.06 22.45 1.44
CA LEU A 31 -0.91 21.97 2.22
C LEU A 31 0.18 21.32 1.36
N LEU A 32 -0.20 20.54 0.34
CA LEU A 32 0.77 19.94 -0.58
C LEU A 32 1.48 21.00 -1.44
N ARG A 33 0.75 22.01 -1.93
CA ARG A 33 1.35 23.13 -2.67
C ARG A 33 2.24 24.01 -1.79
N ASP A 34 1.85 24.24 -0.53
CA ASP A 34 2.65 25.00 0.44
C ASP A 34 3.98 24.29 0.73
N ARG A 35 4.01 22.95 0.60
CA ARG A 35 5.23 22.13 0.68
C ARG A 35 6.04 22.06 -0.62
N GLY A 36 5.62 22.78 -1.66
CA GLY A 36 6.27 22.74 -2.98
C GLY A 36 6.00 21.44 -3.76
N LEU A 37 4.98 20.66 -3.37
CA LEU A 37 4.59 19.43 -4.04
C LEU A 37 3.36 19.70 -4.93
N ASN A 38 3.39 19.19 -6.16
CA ASN A 38 2.27 19.28 -7.11
C ASN A 38 1.34 18.06 -6.96
N PRO A 39 0.14 18.20 -6.37
CA PRO A 39 -0.74 17.06 -6.10
C PRO A 39 -1.32 16.48 -7.40
N LEU A 40 -0.99 15.22 -7.70
CA LEU A 40 -1.56 14.47 -8.83
C LEU A 40 -2.86 13.78 -8.41
N VAL A 41 -2.86 13.12 -7.27
CA VAL A 41 -4.02 12.38 -6.73
C VAL A 41 -4.12 12.66 -5.24
N VAL A 42 -5.33 12.99 -4.76
CA VAL A 42 -5.64 13.12 -3.33
C VAL A 42 -6.91 12.31 -3.09
N LYS A 43 -6.84 11.29 -2.24
CA LYS A 43 -7.95 10.40 -1.88
C LYS A 43 -8.14 10.42 -0.38
N GLU A 44 -9.38 10.39 0.07
CA GLU A 44 -9.69 10.23 1.49
C GLU A 44 -9.35 8.80 1.90
N VAL A 45 -8.63 8.65 3.02
CA VAL A 45 -8.36 7.33 3.58
C VAL A 45 -9.61 6.90 4.31
N ASP A 46 -10.47 6.16 3.61
CA ASP A 46 -11.44 5.32 4.30
C ASP A 46 -10.64 4.35 5.18
N ALA A 47 -10.82 4.43 6.50
CA ALA A 47 -10.14 3.54 7.45
C ALA A 47 -10.39 2.05 7.11
N ALA A 48 -11.48 1.75 6.41
CA ALA A 48 -11.83 0.41 5.92
C ALA A 48 -11.04 -0.04 4.67
N ALA A 49 -10.44 0.88 3.89
CA ALA A 49 -9.73 0.59 2.64
C ALA A 49 -8.20 0.58 2.79
N SER A 50 -7.69 0.74 4.02
CA SER A 50 -6.25 0.69 4.31
C SER A 50 -5.67 -0.74 4.31
N VAL A 51 -6.19 -1.62 3.46
CA VAL A 51 -5.40 -2.75 2.94
C VAL A 51 -4.39 -2.14 1.99
N SER A 52 -3.36 -1.54 2.59
CA SER A 52 -2.12 -1.22 1.92
C SER A 52 -1.70 -2.48 1.18
N GLN A 53 -1.72 -2.44 -0.15
CA GLN A 53 -1.01 -3.39 -1.00
C GLN A 53 0.51 -3.20 -0.82
N ARG A 54 0.98 -3.16 0.43
CA ARG A 54 2.32 -3.60 0.78
C ARG A 54 2.35 -5.06 0.39
N GLY A 55 2.68 -5.32 -0.88
CA GLY A 55 3.03 -6.65 -1.33
C GLY A 55 3.94 -7.26 -0.29
N ALA A 56 3.70 -8.53 0.06
CA ALA A 56 4.53 -9.24 1.00
C ALA A 56 6.01 -9.00 0.63
N SER A 57 6.84 -8.74 1.63
CA SER A 57 8.26 -8.48 1.37
C SER A 57 8.84 -9.64 0.55
N SER A 58 9.83 -9.37 -0.31
CA SER A 58 10.44 -10.42 -1.14
C SER A 58 10.88 -11.63 -0.31
N ALA A 59 11.34 -11.40 0.92
CA ALA A 59 11.65 -12.43 1.91
C ALA A 59 10.41 -13.24 2.35
N ALA A 60 9.29 -12.58 2.65
CA ALA A 60 8.04 -13.25 3.01
C ALA A 60 7.48 -14.08 1.83
N LEU A 61 7.53 -13.54 0.61
CA LEU A 61 7.15 -14.28 -0.60
C LEU A 61 8.04 -15.51 -0.83
N ALA A 62 9.35 -15.38 -0.63
CA ALA A 62 10.29 -16.50 -0.76
C ALA A 62 10.05 -17.59 0.29
N LEU A 63 9.70 -17.22 1.52
CA LEU A 63 9.35 -18.17 2.57
C LEU A 63 8.04 -18.88 2.27
N MET A 64 6.99 -18.14 1.87
CA MET A 64 5.71 -18.75 1.46
C MET A 64 5.91 -19.71 0.28
N ALA A 65 6.66 -19.32 -0.75
CA ALA A 65 6.93 -20.18 -1.90
C ALA A 65 7.69 -21.46 -1.51
N ARG A 66 8.63 -21.37 -0.55
CA ARG A 66 9.34 -22.54 -0.01
C ARG A 66 8.42 -23.46 0.79
N GLN A 67 7.56 -22.90 1.64
CA GLN A 67 6.58 -23.65 2.43
C GLN A 67 5.57 -24.36 1.54
N LEU A 68 5.07 -23.68 0.50
CA LEU A 68 4.19 -24.27 -0.50
C LEU A 68 4.90 -25.41 -1.25
N ALA A 69 6.14 -25.21 -1.67
CA ALA A 69 6.94 -26.26 -2.34
C ALA A 69 7.16 -27.49 -1.44
N THR A 70 7.35 -27.32 -0.13
CA THR A 70 7.46 -28.46 0.80
C THR A 70 6.15 -29.22 0.97
N LEU A 71 5.01 -28.53 1.03
CA LEU A 71 3.71 -29.19 1.18
C LEU A 71 3.32 -29.95 -0.09
N VAL A 72 3.55 -29.35 -1.26
CA VAL A 72 3.33 -30.02 -2.55
C VAL A 72 4.30 -31.19 -2.73
N GLY A 73 5.57 -31.04 -2.33
CA GLY A 73 6.55 -32.13 -2.35
C GLY A 73 6.21 -33.29 -1.42
N ALA A 74 5.47 -33.03 -0.34
CA ALA A 74 4.94 -34.06 0.57
C ALA A 74 3.66 -34.73 0.04
N GLY A 75 3.15 -34.32 -1.12
CA GLY A 75 1.94 -34.86 -1.74
C GLY A 75 0.64 -34.27 -1.18
N LEU A 76 0.70 -33.17 -0.43
CA LEU A 76 -0.51 -32.49 0.06
C LEU A 76 -1.26 -31.84 -1.10
N PRO A 77 -2.59 -32.01 -1.21
CA PRO A 77 -3.38 -31.36 -2.25
C PRO A 77 -3.26 -29.84 -2.14
N ILE A 78 -3.24 -29.17 -3.29
CA ILE A 78 -2.97 -27.73 -3.40
C ILE A 78 -3.99 -26.89 -2.62
N ASP A 79 -5.23 -27.34 -2.52
CA ASP A 79 -6.28 -26.66 -1.76
C ASP A 79 -5.98 -26.60 -0.25
N GLU A 80 -5.50 -27.72 0.31
CA GLU A 80 -5.07 -27.80 1.72
C GLU A 80 -3.77 -27.03 1.96
N ALA A 81 -2.84 -27.07 1.00
CA ALA A 81 -1.59 -26.31 1.10
C ALA A 81 -1.83 -24.79 1.07
N LEU A 82 -2.78 -24.32 0.25
CA LEU A 82 -3.15 -22.91 0.17
C LEU A 82 -3.91 -22.45 1.41
N SER A 83 -4.81 -23.27 1.96
CA SER A 83 -5.52 -22.94 3.19
C SER A 83 -4.61 -22.91 4.42
N ALA A 84 -3.51 -23.68 4.44
CA ALA A 84 -2.51 -23.62 5.50
C ALA A 84 -1.59 -22.38 5.45
N LEU A 85 -1.51 -21.68 4.30
CA LEU A 85 -0.66 -20.50 4.09
C LEU A 85 -1.41 -19.15 4.18
N ALA A 86 -2.75 -19.16 4.23
CA ALA A 86 -3.61 -17.98 4.27
C ALA A 86 -3.93 -17.54 5.72
#